data_AF-A0A377E197-F1
#
_entry.id   AF-A0A377E197-F1
#
_cell.length_a   1.000
_cell.length_b   1.000
_cell.length_c   1.000
_cell.angle_alpha   90.00
_cell.angle_beta   90.00
_cell.angle_gamma   90.00
#
_symmetry.space_group_name_H-M   'P 1'
#
loop_
_entity.id
_entity.type
_entity.pdbx_description
1 polymer ?
#
loop_
_entity_poly.entity_id
_entity_poly.type
_entity_poly.pdbx_seq_one_letter_code
_entity_poly.pdbx_strand_id
1 'polypeptide(L)'
;MPLLALLAIWAARRVAEDRACAARSIRCAAAVRGSGPRLAPSVAWPAGLGGTAGPRESFVLVSLCVVVAAAAAAHAVGVSAALGAFLAGMVLGEIDFRHHMESHLRPFRDVLSGVFFVTIGLQLDAAQILSAPLAVLAWLVVLVPVKILLNTLALRATRLSALDAWRTGIALGHGGEFALLLLGTVLQQHLIPATVVQPMLVALVLSMALAPLLIRHHDVLARFLEPHRRRHSATPG
;
A
#
# COMPACT_ATOMS: atom_id res chain seq x y z
N MET A 1 -0.76 -7.70 12.08
CA MET A 1 -0.67 -6.29 12.49
C MET A 1 0.40 -6.01 13.55
N PRO A 2 0.62 -6.80 14.62
CA PRO A 2 1.71 -6.54 15.56
C PRO A 2 3.12 -6.82 14.99
N LEU A 3 3.25 -7.82 14.09
CA LEU A 3 4.52 -8.14 13.46
C LEU A 3 5.03 -7.04 12.51
N LEU A 4 4.13 -6.34 11.80
CA LEU A 4 4.48 -5.23 10.91
C LEU A 4 4.93 -3.98 11.68
N ALA A 5 4.30 -3.71 12.83
CA ALA A 5 4.72 -2.63 13.72
C ALA A 5 6.12 -2.89 14.32
N LEU A 6 6.38 -4.13 14.77
CA LEU A 6 7.69 -4.55 15.26
C LEU A 6 8.76 -4.53 14.17
N LEU A 7 8.42 -4.91 12.94
CA LEU A 7 9.35 -4.87 11.80
C LEU A 7 9.64 -3.43 11.35
N ALA A 8 8.66 -2.52 11.43
CA ALA A 8 8.86 -1.10 11.18
C ALA A 8 9.77 -0.44 12.24
N ILE A 9 9.58 -0.78 13.52
CA ILE A 9 10.43 -0.30 14.62
C ILE A 9 11.85 -0.89 14.52
N TRP A 10 11.97 -2.16 14.16
CA TRP A 10 13.28 -2.82 13.99
C TRP A 10 14.02 -2.30 12.75
N ALA A 11 13.32 -2.03 11.65
CA ALA A 11 13.87 -1.40 10.46
C ALA A 11 14.31 0.04 10.74
N ALA A 12 13.52 0.82 11.50
CA ALA A 12 13.89 2.17 11.92
C ALA A 12 15.17 2.19 12.79
N ARG A 13 15.40 1.15 13.61
CA ARG A 13 16.63 1.01 14.39
C ARG A 13 17.88 0.75 13.55
N ARG A 14 17.78 0.00 12.44
CA ARG A 14 18.93 -0.26 11.54
C ARG A 14 19.36 0.96 10.73
N VAL A 15 18.42 1.85 10.40
CA VAL A 15 18.70 3.09 9.63
C VAL A 15 19.45 4.13 10.50
N ALA A 16 19.31 4.06 11.82
CA ALA A 16 20.02 4.95 12.75
C ALA A 16 21.53 4.63 12.91
N GLU A 17 21.99 3.46 12.48
CA GLU A 17 23.38 3.01 12.66
C GLU A 17 24.33 3.44 11.52
N ASP A 18 23.80 3.90 10.39
CA ASP A 18 24.61 4.31 9.24
C ASP A 18 25.03 5.79 9.33
N ARG A 19 26.22 6.03 9.90
CA ARG A 19 26.81 7.35 10.16
C ARG A 19 26.96 8.22 8.90
N ALA A 20 26.99 7.61 7.71
CA ALA A 20 27.04 8.32 6.43
C ALA A 20 25.68 8.93 6.02
N CYS A 21 24.58 8.38 6.51
CA CYS A 21 23.21 8.86 6.25
C CYS A 21 22.88 10.09 7.12
N ALA A 22 23.30 10.08 8.39
CA ALA A 22 23.16 11.21 9.30
C ALA A 22 23.88 12.49 8.79
N ALA A 23 25.05 12.35 8.18
CA ALA A 23 25.81 13.48 7.63
C ALA A 23 25.20 14.07 6.33
N ARG A 24 24.32 13.33 5.66
CA ARG A 24 23.62 13.77 4.43
C ARG A 24 22.25 14.37 4.77
N SER A 25 21.54 13.79 5.74
CA SER A 25 20.27 14.32 6.24
C SER A 25 20.41 15.68 6.93
N ILE A 26 21.52 15.93 7.65
CA ILE A 26 21.81 17.25 8.25
C ILE A 26 22.05 18.32 7.17
N ARG A 27 22.67 17.96 6.03
CA ARG A 27 22.86 18.90 4.90
C ARG A 27 21.56 19.18 4.15
N CYS A 28 20.68 18.20 3.96
CA CYS A 28 19.35 18.43 3.37
C CYS A 28 18.44 19.23 4.31
N ALA A 29 18.49 18.97 5.63
CA ALA A 29 17.78 19.77 6.61
C ALA A 29 18.32 21.20 6.71
N ALA A 30 19.63 21.41 6.49
CA ALA A 30 20.23 22.74 6.41
C ALA A 30 19.86 23.48 5.11
N ALA A 31 19.69 22.77 3.98
CA ALA A 31 19.21 23.37 2.74
C ALA A 31 17.74 23.82 2.83
N VAL A 32 16.88 23.05 3.52
CA VAL A 32 15.48 23.42 3.79
C VAL A 32 15.39 24.52 4.87
N ARG A 33 16.32 24.55 5.83
CA ARG A 33 16.43 25.63 6.85
C ARG A 33 17.05 26.92 6.30
N GLY A 34 17.83 26.85 5.22
CA GLY A 34 18.34 28.03 4.50
C GLY A 34 17.27 28.75 3.68
N SER A 35 16.16 28.08 3.40
CA SER A 35 14.96 28.65 2.77
C SER A 35 13.81 28.77 3.78
N GLY A 36 14.05 29.43 4.91
CA GLY A 36 13.00 30.01 5.74
C GLY A 36 13.64 30.91 6.81
N PRO A 37 13.22 32.18 7.00
CA PRO A 37 11.95 32.81 6.64
C PRO A 37 12.14 34.16 5.93
N ARG A 38 11.89 34.25 4.62
CA ARG A 38 11.69 35.57 3.96
C ARG A 38 10.29 35.77 3.42
N LEU A 39 9.38 34.87 3.75
CA LEU A 39 7.95 35.01 3.57
C LEU A 39 7.21 34.80 4.90
N ALA A 40 7.66 35.50 5.95
CA ALA A 40 6.84 36.00 7.07
C ALA A 40 7.77 36.80 8.00
N PRO A 41 7.56 38.13 8.10
CA PRO A 41 6.45 38.61 8.90
C PRO A 41 5.59 39.61 8.11
N SER A 42 4.66 39.09 7.33
CA SER A 42 3.50 39.84 6.86
C SER A 42 2.20 39.05 6.92
N VAL A 43 2.24 37.80 7.41
CA VAL A 43 1.08 37.23 8.11
C VAL A 43 1.07 37.80 9.54
N ALA A 44 0.86 39.12 9.63
CA ALA A 44 0.23 39.66 10.82
C ALA A 44 -1.12 38.95 10.89
N TRP A 45 -1.27 38.00 11.80
CA TRP A 45 -2.55 37.36 12.10
C TRP A 45 -3.52 38.47 12.50
N PRO A 46 -4.45 38.93 11.64
CA PRO A 46 -5.40 39.94 12.05
C PRO A 46 -6.36 39.21 12.98
N ALA A 47 -6.46 39.67 14.22
CA ALA A 47 -7.48 39.28 15.18
C ALA A 47 -8.88 39.76 14.74
N GLY A 48 -9.26 39.49 13.50
CA GLY A 48 -10.41 40.08 12.82
C GLY A 48 -10.66 39.46 11.45
N LEU A 49 -10.74 38.13 11.37
CA LEU A 49 -11.29 37.39 10.22
C LEU A 49 -12.31 36.36 10.72
N GLY A 50 -13.31 36.85 11.44
CA GLY A 50 -14.66 36.29 11.31
C GLY A 50 -15.19 36.74 9.94
N GLY A 51 -15.07 35.89 8.91
CA GLY A 51 -15.46 36.28 7.56
C GLY A 51 -15.16 35.25 6.47
N THR A 52 -15.94 34.17 6.45
CA THR A 52 -16.50 33.56 5.23
C THR A 52 -15.55 33.10 4.10
N ALA A 53 -14.71 32.09 4.36
CA ALA A 53 -14.28 31.09 3.36
C ALA A 53 -13.71 29.83 4.05
N GLY A 54 -14.60 28.91 4.46
CA GLY A 54 -14.40 27.45 4.62
C GLY A 54 -13.30 26.88 5.55
N PRO A 55 -13.64 26.37 6.75
CA PRO A 55 -12.74 25.60 7.65
C PRO A 55 -12.26 24.22 7.14
N ARG A 56 -12.46 23.86 5.87
CA ARG A 56 -12.37 22.45 5.40
C ARG A 56 -11.31 22.22 4.32
N GLU A 57 -11.12 23.17 3.40
CA GLU A 57 -10.24 23.00 2.23
C GLU A 57 -8.77 23.19 2.59
N SER A 58 -8.47 24.20 3.42
CA SER A 58 -7.12 24.47 3.94
C SER A 58 -6.55 23.27 4.70
N PHE A 59 -7.40 22.57 5.46
CA PHE A 59 -7.02 21.42 6.25
C PHE A 59 -6.63 20.20 5.38
N VAL A 60 -7.31 19.97 4.26
CA VAL A 60 -6.96 18.89 3.31
C VAL A 60 -5.62 19.17 2.63
N LEU A 61 -5.40 20.42 2.22
CA LEU A 61 -4.15 20.83 1.60
C LEU A 61 -2.96 20.65 2.55
N VAL A 62 -3.13 21.01 3.82
CA VAL A 62 -2.09 20.80 4.84
C VAL A 62 -1.80 19.31 5.03
N SER A 63 -2.83 18.46 5.11
CA SER A 63 -2.62 17.02 5.30
C SER A 63 -1.97 16.35 4.08
N LEU A 64 -2.36 16.70 2.85
CA LEU A 64 -1.67 16.24 1.64
C LEU A 64 -0.22 16.76 1.58
N CYS A 65 0.01 18.03 1.95
CA CYS A 65 1.35 18.61 2.00
C CYS A 65 2.24 17.86 3.01
N VAL A 66 1.72 17.51 4.18
CA VAL A 66 2.43 16.70 5.18
C VAL A 66 2.79 15.32 4.64
N VAL A 67 1.85 14.64 3.95
CA VAL A 67 2.11 13.33 3.34
C VAL A 67 3.20 13.41 2.27
N VAL A 68 3.13 14.41 1.38
CA VAL A 68 4.15 14.64 0.34
C VAL A 68 5.50 15.02 0.94
N ALA A 69 5.51 15.88 1.96
CA ALA A 69 6.73 16.27 2.66
C ALA A 69 7.38 15.07 3.37
N ALA A 70 6.58 14.21 4.00
CA ALA A 70 7.08 12.98 4.60
C ALA A 70 7.62 11.99 3.56
N ALA A 71 6.96 11.84 2.41
CA ALA A 71 7.43 11.03 1.29
C ALA A 71 8.77 11.55 0.74
N ALA A 72 8.89 12.86 0.55
CA ALA A 72 10.12 13.52 0.09
C ALA A 72 11.26 13.41 1.12
N ALA A 73 10.96 13.57 2.40
CA ALA A 73 11.93 13.40 3.48
C ALA A 73 12.42 11.94 3.56
N ALA A 74 11.52 10.95 3.46
CA ALA A 74 11.88 9.54 3.41
C ALA A 74 12.81 9.24 2.23
N HIS A 75 12.47 9.77 1.05
CA HIS A 75 13.31 9.63 -0.15
C HIS A 75 14.70 10.26 0.05
N ALA A 76 14.78 11.44 0.68
CA ALA A 76 16.05 12.11 0.97
C ALA A 76 16.96 11.33 1.94
N VAL A 77 16.37 10.53 2.82
CA VAL A 77 17.08 9.65 3.78
C VAL A 77 17.40 8.27 3.16
N GLY A 78 17.02 8.02 1.90
CA GLY A 78 17.27 6.76 1.19
C GLY A 78 16.27 5.66 1.48
N VAL A 79 15.13 5.99 2.11
CA VAL A 79 14.01 5.08 2.36
C VAL A 79 12.96 5.25 1.25
N SER A 80 12.11 4.25 1.00
CA SER A 80 11.09 4.36 -0.04
C SER A 80 10.08 5.49 0.27
N ALA A 81 9.79 6.32 -0.72
CA ALA A 81 8.83 7.42 -0.59
C ALA A 81 7.44 6.92 -0.17
N ALA A 82 7.05 5.73 -0.65
CA ALA A 82 5.80 5.07 -0.30
C ALA A 82 5.71 4.75 1.20
N LEU A 83 6.82 4.32 1.83
CA LEU A 83 6.84 4.06 3.27
C LEU A 83 6.71 5.36 4.07
N GLY A 84 7.36 6.44 3.63
CA GLY A 84 7.22 7.77 4.26
C GLY A 84 5.79 8.30 4.21
N ALA A 85 5.14 8.20 3.05
CA ALA A 85 3.73 8.57 2.89
C ALA A 85 2.80 7.72 3.76
N PHE A 86 3.04 6.40 3.82
CA PHE A 86 2.26 5.47 4.64
C PHE A 86 2.37 5.77 6.15
N LEU A 87 3.59 6.04 6.63
CA LEU A 87 3.83 6.42 8.02
C LEU A 87 3.14 7.74 8.38
N ALA A 88 3.22 8.75 7.51
CA ALA A 88 2.50 10.01 7.70
C ALA A 88 0.98 9.80 7.78
N GLY A 89 0.43 8.94 6.90
CA GLY A 89 -0.98 8.57 6.93
C GLY A 89 -1.40 7.89 8.24
N MET A 90 -0.56 7.00 8.79
CA MET A 90 -0.84 6.36 10.09
C MET A 90 -0.86 7.38 11.23
N VAL A 91 0.12 8.29 11.29
CA VAL A 91 0.17 9.36 12.31
C VAL A 91 -1.04 10.30 12.20
N LEU A 92 -1.41 10.70 10.98
CA LEU A 92 -2.61 11.51 10.75
C LEU A 92 -3.90 10.77 11.13
N GLY A 93 -3.91 9.44 11.01
CA GLY A 93 -5.03 8.59 11.38
C GLY A 93 -5.30 8.47 12.88
N GLU A 94 -4.33 8.86 13.73
CA GLU A 94 -4.45 8.84 15.20
C GLU A 94 -5.08 10.13 15.78
N ILE A 95 -5.28 11.17 14.96
CA ILE A 95 -5.81 12.47 15.42
C ILE A 95 -7.32 12.36 15.71
N ASP A 96 -7.81 13.05 16.74
CA ASP A 96 -9.23 13.06 17.17
C ASP A 96 -10.23 13.38 16.04
N PHE A 97 -9.79 14.14 15.03
CA PHE A 97 -10.59 14.53 13.87
C PHE A 97 -10.51 13.56 12.68
N ARG A 98 -9.96 12.34 12.84
CA ARG A 98 -9.73 11.37 11.76
C ARG A 98 -10.93 11.11 10.85
N HIS A 99 -12.15 11.03 11.40
CA HIS A 99 -13.36 10.71 10.62
C HIS A 99 -13.73 11.85 9.68
N HIS A 100 -13.54 13.09 10.13
CA HIS A 100 -13.68 14.27 9.27
C HIS A 100 -12.52 14.35 8.27
N MET A 101 -11.28 14.01 8.66
CA MET A 101 -10.17 13.98 7.71
C MET A 101 -10.43 12.99 6.56
N GLU A 102 -10.83 11.76 6.91
CA GLU A 102 -11.02 10.67 5.96
C GLU A 102 -12.08 11.04 4.92
N SER A 103 -13.20 11.64 5.34
CA SER A 103 -14.26 12.03 4.40
C SER A 103 -13.80 13.04 3.36
N HIS A 104 -12.88 13.94 3.73
CA HIS A 104 -12.35 14.95 2.82
C HIS A 104 -11.15 14.44 1.99
N LEU A 105 -10.43 13.41 2.46
CA LEU A 105 -9.34 12.78 1.72
C LEU A 105 -9.81 11.71 0.71
N ARG A 106 -11.00 11.12 0.91
CA ARG A 106 -11.57 10.10 0.00
C ARG A 106 -11.55 10.51 -1.48
N PRO A 107 -12.02 11.70 -1.89
CA PRO A 107 -11.98 12.13 -3.29
C PRO A 107 -10.56 12.20 -3.87
N PHE A 108 -9.60 12.67 -3.07
CA PHE A 108 -8.19 12.75 -3.49
C PHE A 108 -7.58 11.37 -3.65
N ARG A 109 -7.85 10.45 -2.71
CA ARG A 109 -7.42 9.05 -2.82
C ARG A 109 -7.94 8.44 -4.11
N ASP A 110 -9.22 8.64 -4.43
CA ASP A 110 -9.83 8.03 -5.61
C ASP A 110 -9.24 8.60 -6.91
N VAL A 111 -9.00 9.91 -6.98
CA VAL A 111 -8.31 10.56 -8.12
C VAL A 111 -6.86 10.08 -8.24
N LEU A 112 -6.09 10.11 -7.15
CA LEU A 112 -4.68 9.69 -7.15
C LEU A 112 -4.53 8.22 -7.51
N SER A 113 -5.46 7.36 -7.06
CA SER A 113 -5.50 5.94 -7.43
C SER A 113 -5.80 5.78 -8.92
N GLY A 114 -6.75 6.55 -9.46
CA GLY A 114 -7.02 6.59 -10.90
C GLY A 114 -5.79 6.96 -11.72
N VAL A 115 -5.09 8.03 -11.34
CA VAL A 115 -3.83 8.45 -11.99
C VAL A 115 -2.74 7.38 -11.86
N PHE A 116 -2.61 6.75 -10.69
CA PHE A 116 -1.68 5.65 -10.45
C PHE A 116 -1.93 4.47 -11.40
N PHE A 117 -3.18 4.01 -11.53
CA PHE A 117 -3.52 2.90 -12.41
C PHE A 117 -3.28 3.23 -13.89
N VAL A 118 -3.62 4.45 -14.33
CA VAL A 118 -3.30 4.90 -15.70
C VAL A 118 -1.79 4.91 -15.93
N THR A 119 -1.02 5.44 -14.97
CA THR A 119 0.45 5.54 -15.09
C THR A 119 1.11 4.16 -15.13
N ILE A 120 0.64 3.19 -14.34
CA ILE A 120 1.13 1.81 -14.42
C ILE A 120 0.70 1.16 -15.73
N GLY A 121 -0.53 1.39 -16.19
CA GLY A 121 -1.02 0.89 -17.47
C GLY A 121 -0.20 1.37 -18.66
N LEU A 122 0.23 2.63 -18.65
CA LEU A 122 1.11 3.20 -19.69
C LEU A 122 2.54 2.65 -19.68
N GLN A 123 2.99 2.08 -18.56
CA GLN A 123 4.29 1.42 -18.47
C GLN A 123 4.28 -0.02 -19.01
N LEU A 124 3.10 -0.59 -19.25
CA LEU A 124 2.97 -1.94 -19.81
C LEU A 124 3.20 -1.90 -21.32
N ASP A 125 4.11 -2.74 -21.79
CA ASP A 125 4.37 -2.96 -23.20
C ASP A 125 3.46 -4.08 -23.74
N ALA A 126 2.50 -3.70 -24.56
CA ALA A 126 1.58 -4.64 -25.20
C ALA A 126 2.31 -5.70 -26.04
N ALA A 127 3.43 -5.36 -26.69
CA ALA A 127 4.19 -6.30 -27.51
C ALA A 127 4.86 -7.38 -26.65
N GLN A 128 5.34 -7.01 -25.46
CA GLN A 128 5.97 -7.96 -24.53
C GLN A 128 4.94 -8.90 -23.89
N ILE A 129 3.69 -8.45 -23.74
CA ILE A 129 2.56 -9.27 -23.28
C ILE A 129 2.14 -10.28 -24.35
N LEU A 130 2.00 -9.83 -25.60
CA LEU A 130 1.57 -10.69 -26.72
C LEU A 130 2.62 -11.74 -27.10
N SER A 131 3.90 -11.47 -26.85
CA SER A 131 4.97 -12.42 -27.16
C SER A 131 5.13 -13.54 -26.13
N ALA A 132 4.66 -13.35 -24.89
CA ALA A 132 4.80 -14.35 -23.83
C ALA A 132 3.53 -14.53 -22.95
N PRO A 133 2.36 -14.82 -23.54
CA PRO A 133 1.12 -15.01 -22.77
C PRO A 133 1.21 -16.19 -21.80
N LEU A 134 2.00 -17.22 -22.13
CA LEU A 134 2.21 -18.37 -21.26
C LEU A 134 2.99 -18.01 -19.99
N ALA A 135 3.93 -17.06 -20.06
CA ALA A 135 4.67 -16.59 -18.90
C ALA A 135 3.75 -15.80 -17.94
N VAL A 136 2.84 -14.99 -18.48
CA VAL A 136 1.82 -14.28 -17.70
C VAL A 136 0.92 -15.28 -16.97
N LEU A 137 0.43 -16.29 -17.70
CA LEU A 137 -0.44 -17.32 -17.12
C LEU A 137 0.30 -18.13 -16.04
N ALA A 138 1.56 -18.49 -16.27
CA ALA A 138 2.38 -19.19 -15.28
C ALA A 138 2.54 -18.35 -14.01
N TRP A 139 2.85 -17.06 -14.13
CA TRP A 139 2.94 -16.16 -12.97
C TRP A 139 1.61 -16.01 -12.25
N LEU A 140 0.50 -15.89 -12.97
CA LEU A 140 -0.83 -15.80 -12.37
C LEU A 140 -1.17 -17.07 -11.57
N VAL A 141 -0.98 -18.23 -12.17
CA VAL A 141 -1.26 -19.54 -11.57
C VAL A 141 -0.28 -19.88 -10.45
N VAL A 142 0.89 -19.26 -10.38
CA VAL A 142 1.78 -19.41 -9.22
C VAL A 142 1.41 -18.41 -8.13
N LEU A 143 1.35 -17.11 -8.44
CA LEU A 143 1.21 -16.05 -7.44
C LEU A 143 -0.11 -16.12 -6.68
N VAL A 144 -1.23 -16.37 -7.38
CA VAL A 144 -2.56 -16.35 -6.77
C VAL A 144 -2.75 -17.50 -5.77
N PRO A 145 -2.62 -18.80 -6.15
CA PRO A 145 -2.84 -19.88 -5.20
C PRO A 145 -1.75 -19.95 -4.13
N VAL A 146 -0.50 -19.58 -4.42
CA VAL A 146 0.54 -19.49 -3.37
C VAL A 146 0.14 -18.44 -2.33
N LYS A 147 -0.33 -17.25 -2.73
CA LYS A 147 -0.82 -16.25 -1.75
C LYS A 147 -2.04 -16.74 -0.98
N ILE A 148 -3.00 -17.37 -1.64
CA ILE A 148 -4.18 -17.93 -0.97
C ILE A 148 -3.73 -18.98 0.05
N LEU A 149 -2.84 -19.89 -0.33
CA LEU A 149 -2.36 -20.95 0.57
C LEU A 149 -1.60 -20.38 1.77
N LEU A 150 -0.72 -19.40 1.55
CA LEU A 150 0.01 -18.74 2.63
C LEU A 150 -0.94 -17.99 3.58
N ASN A 151 -1.92 -17.26 3.04
CA ASN A 151 -2.90 -16.55 3.85
C ASN A 151 -3.78 -17.51 4.65
N THR A 152 -4.29 -18.56 4.03
CA THR A 152 -5.11 -19.58 4.71
C THR A 152 -4.32 -20.28 5.81
N LEU A 153 -3.07 -20.67 5.54
CA LEU A 153 -2.19 -21.29 6.54
C LEU A 153 -1.93 -20.35 7.73
N ALA A 154 -1.68 -19.06 7.47
CA ALA A 154 -1.50 -18.05 8.51
C ALA A 154 -2.76 -17.90 9.37
N LEU A 155 -3.95 -17.91 8.76
CA LEU A 155 -5.24 -17.83 9.46
C LEU A 155 -5.56 -19.13 10.22
N ARG A 156 -5.10 -20.29 9.74
CA ARG A 156 -5.21 -21.53 10.50
C ARG A 156 -4.39 -21.51 11.78
N ALA A 157 -3.24 -20.83 11.78
CA ALA A 157 -2.43 -20.66 12.98
C ALA A 157 -3.14 -19.83 14.06
N THR A 158 -4.10 -18.97 13.70
CA THR A 158 -4.91 -18.19 14.65
C THR A 158 -6.14 -18.94 15.16
N ARG A 159 -6.22 -20.26 14.98
CA ARG A 159 -7.33 -21.16 15.42
C ARG A 159 -8.70 -20.85 14.79
N LEU A 160 -8.74 -20.20 13.62
CA LEU A 160 -9.98 -20.04 12.86
C LEU A 160 -10.50 -21.39 12.34
N SER A 161 -11.83 -21.47 12.14
CA SER A 161 -12.45 -22.62 11.49
C SER A 161 -11.84 -22.81 10.08
N ALA A 162 -11.74 -24.06 9.60
CA ALA A 162 -11.12 -24.32 8.31
C ALA A 162 -11.86 -23.60 7.17
N LEU A 163 -13.20 -23.56 7.25
CA LEU A 163 -14.04 -22.86 6.28
C LEU A 163 -13.82 -21.35 6.30
N ASP A 164 -13.76 -20.73 7.48
CA ASP A 164 -13.54 -19.28 7.59
C ASP A 164 -12.12 -18.89 7.18
N ALA A 165 -11.12 -19.73 7.52
CA ALA A 165 -9.75 -19.54 7.06
C ALA A 165 -9.66 -19.54 5.52
N TRP A 166 -10.35 -20.48 4.85
CA TRP A 166 -10.43 -20.53 3.38
C TRP A 166 -11.13 -19.31 2.79
N ARG A 167 -12.30 -18.92 3.33
CA ARG A 167 -13.04 -17.73 2.87
C ARG A 167 -12.20 -16.46 2.95
N THR A 168 -11.59 -16.22 4.11
CA THR A 168 -10.76 -15.03 4.33
C THR A 168 -9.45 -15.11 3.54
N GLY A 169 -8.84 -16.30 3.40
CA GLY A 169 -7.62 -16.47 2.62
C GLY A 169 -7.82 -16.27 1.11
N ILE A 170 -8.97 -16.69 0.56
CA ILE A 170 -9.37 -16.41 -0.82
C ILE A 170 -9.63 -14.90 -1.00
N ALA A 171 -10.35 -14.28 -0.07
CA ALA A 171 -10.62 -12.84 -0.12
C ALA A 171 -9.33 -12.00 -0.07
N LEU A 172 -8.32 -12.42 0.70
CA LEU A 172 -7.02 -11.74 0.82
C LEU A 172 -5.99 -12.16 -0.26
N GLY A 173 -6.33 -13.15 -1.09
CA GLY A 173 -5.40 -13.79 -2.01
C GLY A 173 -5.00 -12.95 -3.22
N HIS A 174 -5.78 -11.92 -3.54
CA HIS A 174 -5.55 -11.09 -4.73
C HIS A 174 -4.35 -10.14 -4.59
N GLY A 175 -3.84 -9.65 -5.72
CA GLY A 175 -2.85 -8.58 -5.78
C GLY A 175 -3.28 -7.31 -5.04
N GLY A 176 -2.35 -6.55 -4.47
CA GLY A 176 -2.64 -5.25 -3.85
C GLY A 176 -2.02 -4.10 -4.64
N GLU A 177 -2.58 -2.90 -4.51
CA GLU A 177 -2.09 -1.68 -5.18
C GLU A 177 -0.62 -1.37 -4.83
N PHE A 178 -0.24 -1.65 -3.59
CA PHE A 178 1.14 -1.49 -3.14
C PHE A 178 2.13 -2.40 -3.90
N ALA A 179 1.70 -3.61 -4.27
CA ALA A 179 2.53 -4.51 -5.05
C ALA A 179 2.70 -4.00 -6.49
N LEU A 180 1.68 -3.37 -7.07
CA LEU A 180 1.78 -2.72 -8.38
C LEU A 180 2.79 -1.57 -8.34
N LEU A 181 2.75 -0.76 -7.28
CA LEU A 181 3.69 0.36 -7.09
C LEU A 181 5.14 -0.14 -7.00
N LEU A 182 5.38 -1.16 -6.18
CA LEU A 182 6.71 -1.73 -5.99
C LEU A 182 7.25 -2.31 -7.30
N LEU A 183 6.43 -3.08 -8.01
CA LEU A 183 6.83 -3.76 -9.23
C LEU A 183 7.01 -2.78 -10.41
N GLY A 184 6.21 -1.70 -10.46
CA GLY A 184 6.42 -0.58 -11.37
C GLY A 184 7.72 0.17 -11.08
N THR A 185 8.06 0.39 -9.80
CA THR A 185 9.34 0.99 -9.42
C THR A 185 10.52 0.12 -9.83
N VAL A 186 10.40 -1.20 -9.66
CA VAL A 186 11.40 -2.19 -10.11
C VAL A 186 11.62 -2.12 -11.62
N LEU A 187 10.54 -1.96 -12.40
CA LEU A 187 10.60 -1.80 -13.85
C LEU A 187 11.32 -0.50 -14.24
N GLN A 188 10.96 0.63 -13.61
CA GLN A 188 11.56 1.95 -13.90
C GLN A 188 13.03 2.04 -13.52
N GLN A 189 13.44 1.38 -12.45
CA GLN A 189 14.82 1.37 -11.98
C GLN A 189 15.67 0.28 -12.65
N HIS A 190 15.10 -0.52 -13.56
CA HIS A 190 15.77 -1.60 -14.28
C HIS A 190 16.50 -2.61 -13.38
N LEU A 191 16.00 -2.84 -12.15
CA LEU A 191 16.61 -3.78 -11.20
C LEU A 191 16.50 -5.24 -11.67
N ILE A 192 15.44 -5.55 -12.42
CA ILE A 192 15.16 -6.89 -12.95
C ILE A 192 14.84 -6.73 -14.45
N PRO A 193 15.24 -7.70 -15.30
CA PRO A 193 14.91 -7.67 -16.73
C PRO A 193 13.41 -7.47 -16.99
N ALA A 194 13.08 -6.59 -17.93
CA ALA A 194 11.69 -6.31 -18.31
C ALA A 194 10.92 -7.57 -18.73
N THR A 195 11.61 -8.54 -19.33
CA THR A 195 11.07 -9.86 -19.72
C THR A 195 10.47 -10.66 -18.56
N VAL A 196 10.86 -10.37 -17.31
CA VAL A 196 10.31 -10.99 -16.11
C VAL A 196 9.30 -10.08 -15.42
N VAL A 197 9.64 -8.79 -15.27
CA VAL A 197 8.82 -7.84 -14.52
C VAL A 197 7.49 -7.54 -15.22
N GLN A 198 7.50 -7.43 -16.55
CA GLN A 198 6.28 -7.14 -17.30
C GLN A 198 5.23 -8.24 -17.20
N PRO A 199 5.55 -9.53 -17.41
CA PRO A 199 4.59 -10.60 -17.16
C PRO A 199 4.08 -10.63 -15.72
N MET A 200 4.93 -10.34 -14.72
CA MET A 200 4.51 -10.28 -13.32
C MET A 200 3.55 -9.12 -13.04
N LEU A 201 3.81 -7.93 -13.60
CA LEU A 201 2.90 -6.77 -13.50
C LEU A 201 1.53 -7.09 -14.09
N VAL A 202 1.50 -7.71 -15.27
CA VAL A 202 0.26 -8.07 -15.95
C VAL A 202 -0.49 -9.16 -15.19
N ALA A 203 0.20 -10.18 -14.70
CA ALA A 203 -0.39 -11.21 -13.84
C ALA A 203 -0.97 -10.59 -12.56
N LEU A 204 -0.32 -9.58 -11.98
CA LEU A 204 -0.80 -8.89 -10.79
C LEU A 204 -2.05 -8.05 -11.06
N VAL A 205 -2.09 -7.30 -12.18
CA VAL A 205 -3.28 -6.56 -12.62
C VAL A 205 -4.43 -7.53 -12.90
N LEU A 206 -4.17 -8.63 -13.62
CA LEU A 206 -5.17 -9.64 -13.92
C LEU A 206 -5.69 -10.33 -12.65
N SER A 207 -4.82 -10.56 -11.66
CA SER A 207 -5.22 -11.05 -10.33
C SER A 207 -6.19 -10.09 -9.62
N MET A 208 -5.95 -8.77 -9.71
CA MET A 208 -6.88 -7.78 -9.14
C MET A 208 -8.20 -7.71 -9.90
N ALA A 209 -8.18 -7.84 -11.24
CA ALA A 209 -9.40 -7.94 -12.04
C ALA A 209 -10.20 -9.22 -11.74
N LEU A 210 -9.52 -10.31 -11.39
CA LEU A 210 -10.15 -11.57 -11.00
C LEU A 210 -10.66 -11.57 -9.54
N ALA A 211 -10.17 -10.66 -8.69
CA ALA A 211 -10.55 -10.56 -7.29
C ALA A 211 -12.07 -10.48 -7.04
N PRO A 212 -12.86 -9.59 -7.70
CA PRO A 212 -14.30 -9.53 -7.47
C PRO A 212 -15.01 -10.83 -7.85
N LEU A 213 -14.55 -11.53 -8.88
CA LEU A 213 -15.08 -12.85 -9.27
C LEU A 213 -14.76 -13.89 -8.19
N LEU A 214 -13.54 -13.89 -7.67
CA LEU A 214 -13.09 -14.80 -6.61
C LEU A 214 -13.86 -14.57 -5.30
N ILE A 215 -14.07 -13.31 -4.94
CA ILE A 215 -14.84 -12.92 -3.74
C ILE A 215 -16.31 -13.30 -3.91
N ARG A 216 -16.90 -13.14 -5.10
CA ARG A 216 -18.31 -13.54 -5.33
C ARG A 216 -18.51 -15.06 -5.21
N HIS A 217 -17.51 -15.85 -5.60
CA HIS A 217 -17.59 -17.33 -5.59
C HIS A 217 -16.86 -17.96 -4.40
N HIS A 218 -16.48 -17.18 -3.38
CA HIS A 218 -15.67 -17.68 -2.26
C HIS A 218 -16.34 -18.85 -1.54
N ASP A 219 -17.67 -18.88 -1.47
CA ASP A 219 -18.42 -19.93 -0.77
C ASP A 219 -18.37 -21.28 -1.50
N VAL A 220 -18.34 -21.25 -2.83
CA VAL A 220 -18.25 -22.46 -3.66
C VAL A 220 -16.82 -22.99 -3.60
N LEU A 221 -15.82 -22.11 -3.74
CA LEU A 221 -14.41 -22.51 -3.63
C LEU A 221 -14.06 -23.01 -2.24
N ALA A 222 -14.51 -22.34 -1.17
CA ALA A 222 -14.21 -22.73 0.20
C ALA A 222 -14.80 -24.11 0.54
N ARG A 223 -16.00 -24.43 0.05
CA ARG A 223 -16.61 -25.76 0.23
C ARG A 223 -15.91 -26.85 -0.59
N PHE A 224 -15.40 -26.51 -1.79
CA PHE A 224 -14.63 -27.44 -2.61
C PHE A 224 -13.24 -27.74 -2.01
N LEU A 225 -12.63 -26.75 -1.37
CA LEU A 225 -11.30 -26.82 -0.75
C LEU A 225 -11.32 -27.28 0.72
N GLU A 226 -12.50 -27.38 1.34
CA GLU A 226 -12.64 -27.92 2.68
C GLU A 226 -12.22 -29.41 2.65
N PRO A 227 -11.14 -29.79 3.34
CA PRO A 227 -10.83 -31.20 3.50
C PRO A 227 -12.01 -31.83 4.22
N HIS A 228 -12.58 -32.91 3.67
CA HIS A 228 -13.64 -33.73 4.26
C HIS A 228 -13.22 -34.30 5.63
N ARG A 229 -13.08 -33.45 6.64
CA ARG A 229 -12.82 -33.86 8.00
C ARG A 229 -14.17 -34.20 8.60
N ARG A 230 -14.49 -35.49 8.42
CA ARG A 230 -15.61 -36.25 8.96
C ARG A 230 -16.22 -35.60 10.20
N ARG A 231 -17.52 -35.34 10.12
CA ARG A 231 -18.39 -35.27 11.29
C ARG A 231 -18.29 -36.61 12.04
N HIS A 232 -17.56 -36.63 13.14
CA HIS A 232 -17.67 -37.59 14.24
C HIS A 232 -17.38 -36.76 15.50
N SER A 233 -18.22 -36.66 16.52
CA SER A 233 -19.43 -37.40 16.88
C SER A 233 -20.28 -36.51 17.79
N ALA A 234 -21.60 -36.67 17.68
CA ALA A 234 -22.55 -36.24 18.70
C ALA A 234 -22.16 -36.85 20.05
N THR A 235 -22.21 -36.05 21.10
CA THR A 235 -22.58 -36.51 22.45
C THR A 235 -23.95 -35.90 22.73
N PRO A 236 -24.96 -36.76 22.95
CA PRO A 236 -25.56 -36.73 24.27
C PRO A 236 -25.86 -38.15 24.79
N GLY A 237 -25.39 -38.40 26.00
CA GLY A 237 -25.65 -39.58 26.82
C GLY A 237 -25.12 -39.30 28.21
#